data_AF-A0A1G5LH21-F1
#
_entry.id   AF-A0A1G5LH21-F1
#
_cell.length_a   1.000
_cell.length_b   1.000
_cell.length_c   1.000
_cell.angle_alpha   90.00
_cell.angle_beta   90.00
_cell.angle_gamma   90.00
#
_symmetry.space_group_name_H-M   'P 1'
#
loop_
_entity.id
_entity.type
_entity.pdbx_description
1 polymer ?
#
loop_
_entity_poly.entity_id
_entity_poly.type
_entity_poly.pdbx_seq_one_letter_code
_entity_poly.pdbx_strand_id
1 'polypeptide(L)'
;MIRRAIQNQTNNTPQRTGNDIVANIAPWGDSDGHSGFVPMGANQATTTLWQGGSRFDQAVAAVRAGLPSDTAEYRLVQDATRDAGTCPLSPRIHSEWTFDMGQATGTVLPPITPTVRLDTDMAGNARWVWQTLLLSGTHQAGSSGGGTVKSASLDVSYDDGATWTTAPVKRVDGGRRAAVEKPRSAKGGFVTLRITMADDQGGKVTQSVHRGYGFT
;
A
#
# COMPACT_ATOMS: atom_id res chain seq x y z
N MET A 1 22.99 0.11 -10.08
CA MET A 1 21.94 1.04 -9.64
C MET A 1 20.89 0.23 -8.90
N ILE A 2 20.63 0.56 -7.63
CA ILE A 2 19.70 -0.14 -6.73
C ILE A 2 18.28 0.36 -7.06
N ARG A 3 17.34 -0.54 -7.38
CA ARG A 3 15.92 -0.17 -7.50
C ARG A 3 15.14 -0.71 -6.31
N ARG A 4 14.27 0.15 -5.82
CA ARG A 4 13.62 0.07 -4.52
C ARG A 4 12.15 -0.26 -4.73
N ALA A 5 11.61 -1.18 -3.94
CA ALA A 5 10.52 -2.01 -4.44
C ALA A 5 9.13 -1.36 -4.36
N ILE A 6 8.74 -0.61 -3.33
CA ILE A 6 7.32 -0.22 -3.17
C ILE A 6 7.16 1.14 -2.44
N GLN A 7 6.50 2.08 -3.13
CA GLN A 7 5.71 3.28 -2.80
C GLN A 7 6.05 4.22 -1.62
N ASN A 8 6.30 5.50 -1.96
CA ASN A 8 5.98 6.72 -1.21
C ASN A 8 5.28 7.68 -2.20
N GLN A 9 4.25 8.45 -1.81
CA GLN A 9 3.49 9.30 -2.73
C GLN A 9 3.33 10.74 -2.25
N THR A 10 3.44 11.70 -3.18
CA THR A 10 3.32 13.13 -2.88
C THR A 10 2.24 13.86 -3.70
N ASN A 11 1.66 13.24 -4.74
CA ASN A 11 0.95 14.01 -5.79
C ASN A 11 -0.57 13.84 -5.86
N ASN A 12 -1.17 12.88 -5.14
CA ASN A 12 -2.63 12.73 -5.11
C ASN A 12 -3.14 12.59 -3.66
N THR A 13 -3.54 13.72 -3.08
CA THR A 13 -3.90 13.84 -1.67
C THR A 13 -5.34 13.40 -1.40
N PRO A 14 -5.59 12.34 -0.63
CA PRO A 14 -6.94 12.05 -0.15
C PRO A 14 -7.40 13.17 0.79
N GLN A 15 -8.58 13.72 0.56
CA GLN A 15 -9.08 14.88 1.30
C GLN A 15 -10.59 14.82 1.51
N ARG A 16 -11.06 15.42 2.60
CA ARG A 16 -12.48 15.66 2.88
C ARG A 16 -12.76 17.15 3.03
N THR A 17 -13.80 17.63 2.35
CA THR A 17 -14.33 18.99 2.44
C THR A 17 -15.83 18.93 2.73
N GLY A 18 -16.22 19.31 3.95
CA GLY A 18 -17.58 19.15 4.43
C GLY A 18 -17.96 17.66 4.45
N ASN A 19 -18.99 17.32 3.69
CA ASN A 19 -19.47 15.94 3.56
C ASN A 19 -18.93 15.24 2.31
N ASP A 20 -18.03 15.90 1.56
CA ASP A 20 -17.52 15.39 0.31
C ASP A 20 -16.08 14.91 0.48
N ILE A 21 -15.77 13.75 -0.08
CA ILE A 21 -14.47 13.10 -0.04
C ILE A 21 -13.95 12.86 -1.44
N VAL A 22 -12.65 13.10 -1.62
CA VAL A 22 -11.90 12.70 -2.80
C VAL A 22 -10.70 11.91 -2.32
N ALA A 23 -10.63 10.64 -2.69
CA ALA A 23 -9.46 9.80 -2.48
C ALA A 23 -8.99 9.27 -3.84
N ASN A 24 -7.97 9.93 -4.36
CA ASN A 24 -7.21 9.48 -5.51
C ASN A 24 -5.85 9.05 -4.97
N ILE A 25 -5.63 7.75 -4.76
CA ILE A 25 -4.31 7.24 -4.34
C ILE A 25 -3.75 6.56 -5.57
N ALA A 26 -2.54 6.93 -6.02
CA ALA A 26 -1.95 6.20 -7.13
C ALA A 26 -1.57 4.79 -6.63
N PRO A 27 -1.97 3.72 -7.32
CA PRO A 27 -1.75 2.37 -6.80
C PRO A 27 -0.30 1.89 -6.95
N TRP A 28 0.48 2.50 -7.86
CA TRP A 28 1.89 2.19 -8.06
C TRP A 28 2.77 3.39 -7.70
N GLY A 29 3.98 3.12 -7.23
CA GLY A 29 5.04 4.09 -7.04
C GLY A 29 6.33 3.42 -6.60
N ASP A 30 7.44 4.14 -6.67
CA ASP A 30 8.70 3.69 -6.09
C ASP A 30 8.86 4.23 -4.65
N SER A 31 9.82 3.68 -3.91
CA SER A 31 10.06 4.11 -2.54
C SER A 31 10.69 5.51 -2.43
N ASP A 32 10.99 6.16 -3.54
CA ASP A 32 11.68 7.46 -3.58
C ASP A 32 10.71 8.62 -3.69
N GLY A 33 9.41 8.31 -3.71
CA GLY A 33 8.35 9.31 -3.80
C GLY A 33 7.80 9.45 -5.20
N HIS A 34 8.30 8.71 -6.19
CA HIS A 34 7.76 8.81 -7.55
C HIS A 34 6.51 7.95 -7.67
N SER A 35 5.37 8.61 -7.80
CA SER A 35 4.12 7.95 -8.18
C SER A 35 4.23 7.37 -9.60
N GLY A 36 3.78 6.13 -9.76
CA GLY A 36 3.48 5.58 -11.07
C GLY A 36 2.32 6.35 -11.69
N PHE A 37 2.41 6.65 -12.97
CA PHE A 37 1.34 7.34 -13.68
C PHE A 37 0.28 6.35 -14.15
N VAL A 38 -0.97 6.59 -13.73
CA VAL A 38 -2.15 5.92 -14.28
C VAL A 38 -3.02 7.02 -14.89
N PRO A 39 -3.30 7.00 -16.21
CA PRO A 39 -4.22 7.96 -16.81
C PRO A 39 -5.59 7.89 -16.11
N MET A 40 -6.18 9.05 -15.78
CA MET A 40 -7.54 9.09 -15.25
C MET A 40 -8.52 8.43 -16.23
N GLY A 41 -9.42 7.58 -15.71
CA GLY A 41 -10.38 6.82 -16.51
C GLY A 41 -9.88 5.49 -17.05
N ALA A 42 -8.61 5.12 -16.80
CA ALA A 42 -8.15 3.76 -17.05
C ALA A 42 -8.81 2.79 -16.05
N ASN A 43 -9.38 1.67 -16.54
CA ASN A 43 -9.95 0.58 -15.73
C ASN A 43 -8.87 -0.22 -14.96
N GLN A 44 -7.79 0.44 -14.56
CA GLN A 44 -6.63 -0.15 -13.89
C GLN A 44 -6.65 0.04 -12.39
N ALA A 45 -7.58 0.84 -11.84
CA ALA A 45 -7.78 1.00 -10.41
C ALA A 45 -9.28 1.15 -10.11
N THR A 46 -9.70 0.64 -8.97
CA THR A 46 -11.04 0.80 -8.40
C THR A 46 -10.87 1.07 -6.92
N THR A 47 -11.48 2.14 -6.43
CA THR A 47 -11.45 2.55 -5.03
C THR A 47 -12.87 2.54 -4.48
N THR A 48 -13.08 1.86 -3.35
CA THR A 48 -14.36 1.66 -2.68
C THR A 48 -14.30 2.24 -1.27
N LEU A 49 -15.28 3.07 -0.92
CA LEU A 49 -15.40 3.63 0.43
C LEU A 49 -16.49 2.90 1.22
N TRP A 50 -16.15 2.54 2.44
CA TRP A 50 -17.03 1.88 3.41
C TRP A 50 -17.06 2.69 4.71
N GLN A 51 -18.20 2.67 5.41
CA GLN A 51 -18.31 3.09 6.81
C GLN A 51 -19.36 2.20 7.51
N GLY A 52 -19.07 1.78 8.74
CA GLY A 52 -19.99 0.94 9.53
C GLY A 52 -20.46 -0.34 8.80
N GLY A 53 -19.60 -0.95 7.97
CA GLY A 53 -19.93 -2.15 7.20
C GLY A 53 -20.75 -1.93 5.92
N SER A 54 -21.28 -0.73 5.69
CA SER A 54 -22.02 -0.40 4.46
C SER A 54 -21.11 0.15 3.38
N ARG A 55 -21.26 -0.34 2.14
CA ARG A 55 -20.57 0.20 0.96
C ARG A 55 -21.26 1.48 0.54
N PHE A 56 -20.51 2.57 0.42
CA PHE A 56 -21.05 3.86 0.04
C PHE A 56 -20.89 4.16 -1.44
N ASP A 57 -19.73 3.85 -2.01
CA ASP A 57 -19.41 4.16 -3.40
C ASP A 57 -18.24 3.31 -3.93
N GLN A 58 -18.13 3.18 -5.26
CA GLN A 58 -17.02 2.54 -5.97
C GLN A 58 -16.78 3.23 -7.31
N ALA A 59 -15.58 3.75 -7.50
CA ALA A 59 -15.19 4.42 -8.73
C ALA A 59 -13.67 4.29 -8.97
N VAL A 60 -13.20 4.70 -10.16
CA VAL A 60 -11.75 4.66 -10.51
C VAL A 60 -10.91 5.51 -9.53
N ALA A 61 -11.48 6.62 -9.07
CA ALA A 61 -11.08 7.33 -7.85
C ALA A 61 -12.31 7.43 -6.94
N ALA A 62 -12.15 7.27 -5.62
CA ALA A 62 -13.28 7.42 -4.72
C ALA A 62 -13.63 8.90 -4.61
N VAL A 63 -14.71 9.32 -5.28
CA VAL A 63 -15.24 10.68 -5.25
C VAL A 63 -16.67 10.58 -4.76
N ARG A 64 -16.94 11.03 -3.54
CA ARG A 64 -18.27 10.92 -2.98
C ARG A 64 -18.72 12.23 -2.35
N ALA A 65 -19.98 12.57 -2.57
CA ALA A 65 -20.68 13.64 -1.85
C ALA A 65 -21.62 13.07 -0.77
N GLY A 66 -21.88 13.84 0.28
CA GLY A 66 -22.93 13.53 1.27
C GLY A 66 -22.61 12.41 2.27
N LEU A 67 -21.36 12.30 2.74
CA LEU A 67 -21.02 11.50 3.91
C LEU A 67 -21.74 12.01 5.18
N PRO A 68 -22.08 11.13 6.14
CA PRO A 68 -22.55 11.54 7.46
C PRO A 68 -21.56 12.49 8.17
N SER A 69 -22.09 13.43 8.96
CA SER A 69 -21.28 14.44 9.67
C SER A 69 -20.50 13.86 10.85
N ASP A 70 -21.05 12.86 11.51
CA ASP A 70 -20.49 12.29 12.73
C ASP A 70 -19.15 11.61 12.47
N THR A 71 -18.32 11.58 13.50
CA THR A 71 -17.06 10.82 13.45
C THR A 71 -17.37 9.33 13.40
N ALA A 72 -16.77 8.64 12.44
CA ALA A 72 -16.90 7.20 12.27
C ALA A 72 -15.60 6.59 11.75
N GLU A 73 -15.46 5.28 11.91
CA GLU A 73 -14.43 4.50 11.23
C GLU A 73 -14.81 4.37 9.75
N TYR A 74 -13.85 4.70 8.89
CA TYR A 74 -13.95 4.52 7.45
C TYR A 74 -12.96 3.46 7.00
N ARG A 75 -13.39 2.64 6.04
CA ARG A 75 -12.51 1.72 5.32
C ARG A 75 -12.45 2.10 3.85
N LEU A 76 -11.26 2.40 3.37
CA LEU A 76 -10.98 2.64 1.95
C LEU A 76 -10.32 1.39 1.37
N VAL A 77 -10.88 0.82 0.31
CA VAL A 77 -10.34 -0.36 -0.37
C VAL A 77 -9.99 0.01 -1.80
N GLN A 78 -8.75 -0.23 -2.21
CA GLN A 78 -8.28 0.00 -3.57
C GLN A 78 -7.76 -1.28 -4.20
N ASP A 79 -8.33 -1.63 -5.34
CA ASP A 79 -7.89 -2.72 -6.21
C ASP A 79 -7.31 -2.14 -7.49
N ALA A 80 -6.10 -2.52 -7.85
CA ALA A 80 -5.45 -2.07 -9.06
C ALA A 80 -4.85 -3.22 -9.86
N THR A 81 -4.97 -3.14 -11.18
CA THR A 81 -4.51 -4.17 -12.11
C THR A 81 -3.87 -3.57 -13.35
N ARG A 82 -2.82 -4.23 -13.85
CA ARG A 82 -2.19 -3.96 -15.13
C ARG A 82 -1.79 -5.27 -15.80
N ASP A 83 -1.55 -5.22 -17.11
CA ASP A 83 -1.15 -6.40 -17.87
C ASP A 83 0.21 -6.94 -17.40
N ALA A 84 0.23 -8.21 -16.98
CA ALA A 84 1.42 -8.89 -16.49
C ALA A 84 2.40 -9.27 -17.62
N GLY A 85 1.93 -9.35 -18.87
CA GLY A 85 2.80 -9.59 -20.03
C GLY A 85 3.73 -8.40 -20.30
N THR A 86 3.19 -7.19 -20.13
CA THR A 86 3.95 -5.94 -20.29
C THR A 86 4.65 -5.52 -18.99
N CYS A 87 4.01 -5.70 -17.84
CA CYS A 87 4.51 -5.32 -16.52
C CYS A 87 4.57 -6.55 -15.59
N PRO A 88 5.65 -7.36 -15.64
CA PRO A 88 5.71 -8.63 -14.91
C PRO A 88 5.73 -8.49 -13.39
N LEU A 89 6.23 -7.35 -12.86
CA LEU A 89 6.23 -7.02 -11.44
C LEU A 89 4.98 -6.23 -11.07
N SER A 90 4.45 -6.43 -9.86
CA SER A 90 3.30 -5.66 -9.35
C SER A 90 2.12 -5.56 -10.34
N PRO A 91 1.71 -6.63 -11.06
CA PRO A 91 0.58 -6.54 -11.99
C PRO A 91 -0.75 -6.35 -11.26
N ARG A 92 -0.80 -6.66 -9.95
CA ARG A 92 -1.96 -6.45 -9.10
C ARG A 92 -1.53 -5.88 -7.75
N ILE A 93 -2.24 -4.87 -7.28
CA ILE A 93 -2.08 -4.30 -5.95
C ILE A 93 -3.47 -4.19 -5.32
N HIS A 94 -3.57 -4.64 -4.07
CA HIS A 94 -4.77 -4.51 -3.25
C HIS A 94 -4.39 -3.79 -1.97
N SER A 95 -5.07 -2.71 -1.62
CA SER A 95 -4.79 -1.93 -0.41
C SER A 95 -6.08 -1.66 0.34
N GLU A 96 -6.07 -1.90 1.65
CA GLU A 96 -7.14 -1.53 2.56
C GLU A 96 -6.59 -0.59 3.63
N TRP A 97 -7.23 0.57 3.79
CA TRP A 97 -6.96 1.50 4.88
C TRP A 97 -8.17 1.58 5.80
N THR A 98 -7.92 1.63 7.11
CA THR A 98 -8.93 2.00 8.10
C THR A 98 -8.44 3.21 8.88
N PHE A 99 -9.31 4.21 9.06
CA PHE A 99 -9.02 5.39 9.85
C PHE A 99 -10.33 6.05 10.31
N ASP A 100 -10.27 6.74 11.44
CA ASP A 100 -11.39 7.54 11.93
C ASP A 100 -11.44 8.89 11.22
N MET A 101 -12.65 9.33 10.88
CA MET A 101 -12.88 10.60 10.21
C MET A 101 -14.23 11.17 10.62
N GLY A 102 -14.30 12.46 10.89
CA GLY A 102 -15.55 13.23 11.03
C GLY A 102 -15.70 14.27 9.92
N GLN A 103 -16.76 15.07 9.97
CA GLN A 103 -16.89 16.24 9.10
C GLN A 103 -15.72 17.20 9.33
N ALA A 104 -15.11 17.67 8.25
CA ALA A 104 -13.97 18.57 8.33
C ALA A 104 -13.94 19.56 7.16
N THR A 105 -13.39 20.75 7.37
CA THR A 105 -13.22 21.76 6.32
C THR A 105 -11.83 21.63 5.70
N GLY A 106 -11.72 21.10 4.48
CA GLY A 106 -10.46 21.05 3.73
C GLY A 106 -9.36 20.24 4.41
N THR A 107 -9.69 19.05 4.88
CA THR A 107 -8.77 18.19 5.65
C THR A 107 -8.14 17.12 4.78
N VAL A 108 -6.81 17.08 4.78
CA VAL A 108 -6.01 15.98 4.24
C VAL A 108 -6.23 14.76 5.13
N LEU A 109 -6.63 13.64 4.55
CA LEU A 109 -6.87 12.40 5.28
C LEU A 109 -5.54 11.72 5.62
N PRO A 110 -5.50 10.85 6.63
CA PRO A 110 -4.27 10.21 7.09
C PRO A 110 -4.11 8.74 6.65
N PRO A 111 -4.39 8.29 5.41
CA PRO A 111 -4.07 6.91 5.06
C PRO A 111 -2.55 6.70 5.18
N ILE A 112 -2.16 5.64 5.91
CA ILE A 112 -0.75 5.25 6.00
C ILE A 112 -0.29 4.81 4.61
N THR A 113 0.78 5.42 4.10
CA THR A 113 1.45 4.98 2.88
C THR A 113 2.57 4.00 3.26
N PRO A 114 2.42 2.69 3.02
CA PRO A 114 3.48 1.73 3.28
C PRO A 114 4.57 1.80 2.21
N THR A 115 5.81 1.69 2.66
CA THR A 115 7.01 1.66 1.81
C THR A 115 7.82 0.40 2.10
N VAL A 116 8.24 -0.29 1.03
CA VAL A 116 9.17 -1.43 1.10
C VAL A 116 10.41 -1.14 0.26
N ARG A 117 11.57 -1.16 0.90
CA ARG A 117 12.87 -1.07 0.24
C ARG A 117 13.56 -2.43 0.26
N LEU A 118 14.05 -2.84 -0.91
CA LEU A 118 14.75 -4.10 -1.15
C LEU A 118 15.81 -3.84 -2.22
N ASP A 119 16.96 -4.49 -2.10
CA ASP A 119 17.99 -4.49 -3.14
C ASP A 119 17.68 -5.54 -4.21
N THR A 120 17.49 -5.10 -5.44
CA THR A 120 17.22 -5.96 -6.59
C THR A 120 18.24 -5.77 -7.71
N ASP A 121 18.24 -6.68 -8.69
CA ASP A 121 18.86 -6.45 -9.99
C ASP A 121 18.01 -5.49 -10.87
N MET A 122 18.45 -5.24 -12.10
CA MET A 122 17.71 -4.34 -13.00
C MET A 122 16.38 -4.92 -13.51
N ALA A 123 16.19 -6.23 -13.42
CA ALA A 123 14.94 -6.92 -13.74
C ALA A 123 14.01 -7.02 -12.52
N GLY A 124 14.44 -6.54 -11.35
CA GLY A 124 13.69 -6.59 -10.10
C GLY A 124 13.78 -7.96 -9.40
N ASN A 125 14.81 -8.75 -9.69
CA ASN A 125 15.07 -9.98 -8.96
C ASN A 125 15.91 -9.75 -7.71
N ALA A 126 15.56 -10.45 -6.64
CA ALA A 126 16.38 -10.63 -5.46
C ALA A 126 17.73 -11.26 -5.81
N ARG A 127 18.82 -10.74 -5.22
CA ARG A 127 20.20 -11.14 -5.57
C ARG A 127 20.75 -12.31 -4.77
N TRP A 128 20.12 -12.63 -3.65
CA TRP A 128 20.66 -13.54 -2.63
C TRP A 128 19.61 -14.54 -2.17
N VAL A 129 20.04 -15.59 -1.47
CA VAL A 129 19.10 -16.52 -0.82
C VAL A 129 18.31 -15.81 0.27
N TRP A 130 18.96 -14.95 1.05
CA TRP A 130 18.31 -14.16 2.10
C TRP A 130 18.20 -12.70 1.68
N GLN A 131 16.97 -12.19 1.68
CA GLN A 131 16.64 -10.81 1.40
C GLN A 131 16.35 -10.05 2.68
N THR A 132 16.83 -8.82 2.71
CA THR A 132 16.47 -7.84 3.72
C THR A 132 15.51 -6.84 3.10
N LEU A 133 14.34 -6.67 3.72
CA LEU A 133 13.38 -5.65 3.34
C LEU A 133 13.31 -4.61 4.46
N LEU A 134 13.48 -3.33 4.13
CA LEU A 134 13.20 -2.22 5.05
C LEU A 134 11.76 -1.75 4.83
N LEU A 135 10.97 -1.82 5.88
CA LEU A 135 9.57 -1.44 5.95
C LEU A 135 9.45 -0.11 6.70
N SER A 136 8.82 0.88 6.08
CA SER A 136 8.48 2.16 6.70
C SER A 136 7.09 2.59 6.28
N GLY A 137 6.45 3.46 7.06
CA GLY A 137 5.14 4.01 6.72
C GLY A 137 5.06 5.45 7.15
N THR A 138 4.41 6.27 6.33
CA THR A 138 4.19 7.69 6.61
C THR A 138 2.77 8.09 6.27
N HIS A 139 2.25 9.06 7.00
CA HIS A 139 1.08 9.80 6.55
C HIS A 139 1.51 10.92 5.60
N GLN A 140 0.56 11.41 4.83
CA GLN A 140 0.81 12.56 3.98
C GLN A 140 1.07 13.83 4.82
N ALA A 141 2.00 14.67 4.38
CA ALA A 141 2.24 15.95 5.03
C ALA A 141 0.95 16.78 5.10
N GLY A 142 0.64 17.30 6.29
CA GLY A 142 -0.58 18.07 6.55
C GLY A 142 -1.83 17.23 6.82
N SER A 143 -1.74 15.89 6.83
CA SER A 143 -2.85 15.03 7.25
C SER A 143 -3.24 15.29 8.70
N SER A 144 -4.54 15.30 9.00
CA SER A 144 -5.04 15.31 10.38
C SER A 144 -5.57 13.93 10.75
N GLY A 145 -5.55 13.60 12.04
CA GLY A 145 -5.99 12.29 12.56
C GLY A 145 -4.98 11.15 12.42
N GLY A 146 -3.84 11.37 11.74
CA GLY A 146 -2.75 10.39 11.62
C GLY A 146 -1.79 10.42 12.80
N GLY A 147 -1.20 9.27 13.12
CA GLY A 147 -0.28 9.09 14.24
C GLY A 147 1.17 8.78 13.85
N THR A 148 1.94 8.28 14.81
CA THR A 148 3.24 7.65 14.53
C THR A 148 3.04 6.17 14.24
N VAL A 149 3.53 5.67 13.10
CA VAL A 149 3.45 4.24 12.73
C VAL A 149 4.24 3.34 13.72
N LYS A 150 3.55 2.70 14.67
CA LYS A 150 4.15 1.90 15.77
C LYS A 150 4.36 0.42 15.46
N SER A 151 3.65 -0.13 14.47
CA SER A 151 3.79 -1.55 14.08
C SER A 151 3.83 -1.75 12.56
N ALA A 152 4.57 -2.79 12.14
CA ALA A 152 4.43 -3.36 10.80
C ALA A 152 4.80 -4.85 10.84
N SER A 153 4.06 -5.63 10.07
CA SER A 153 4.33 -7.03 9.76
C SER A 153 4.49 -7.20 8.25
N LEU A 154 5.12 -8.30 7.86
CA LEU A 154 5.25 -8.71 6.48
C LEU A 154 4.92 -10.19 6.36
N ASP A 155 3.93 -10.51 5.54
CA ASP A 155 3.71 -11.85 5.05
C ASP A 155 4.21 -11.96 3.61
N VAL A 156 4.74 -13.13 3.27
CA VAL A 156 5.24 -13.45 1.94
C VAL A 156 4.52 -14.67 1.38
N SER A 157 4.31 -14.66 0.07
CA SER A 157 3.71 -15.74 -0.69
C SER A 157 4.54 -16.04 -1.92
N TYR A 158 4.66 -17.33 -2.25
CA TYR A 158 5.36 -17.83 -3.42
C TYR A 158 4.41 -18.46 -4.47
N ASP A 159 3.11 -18.36 -4.22
CA ASP A 159 2.02 -18.92 -5.03
C ASP A 159 0.97 -17.85 -5.36
N ASP A 160 1.45 -16.64 -5.65
CA ASP A 160 0.62 -15.47 -6.03
C ASP A 160 -0.50 -15.13 -5.02
N GLY A 161 -0.25 -15.37 -3.73
CA GLY A 161 -1.13 -14.96 -2.61
C GLY A 161 -2.09 -16.04 -2.13
N ALA A 162 -1.98 -17.29 -2.60
CA ALA A 162 -2.84 -18.38 -2.15
C ALA A 162 -2.46 -18.86 -0.74
N THR A 163 -1.17 -18.93 -0.42
CA THR A 163 -0.66 -19.23 0.92
C THR A 163 0.33 -18.17 1.38
N TRP A 164 0.40 -17.96 2.71
CA TRP A 164 1.17 -16.87 3.31
C TRP A 164 2.06 -17.41 4.44
N THR A 165 3.29 -16.90 4.49
CA THR A 165 4.22 -17.14 5.59
C THR A 165 4.65 -15.81 6.18
N THR A 166 4.55 -15.65 7.49
CA THR A 166 5.01 -14.43 8.16
C THR A 166 6.53 -14.38 8.22
N ALA A 167 7.11 -13.29 7.72
CA ALA A 167 8.54 -13.03 7.80
C ALA A 167 8.90 -12.48 9.19
N PRO A 168 10.07 -12.86 9.76
CA PRO A 168 10.56 -12.24 10.99
C PRO A 168 10.86 -10.76 10.75
N VAL A 169 10.32 -9.90 11.61
CA VAL A 169 10.48 -8.43 11.55
C VAL A 169 11.10 -7.92 12.85
N LYS A 170 12.11 -7.05 12.74
CA LYS A 170 12.72 -6.34 13.88
C LYS A 170 12.69 -4.83 13.68
N ARG A 171 12.55 -4.07 14.77
CA ARG A 171 12.72 -2.61 14.72
C ARG A 171 14.18 -2.26 14.44
N VAL A 172 14.39 -1.21 13.66
CA VAL A 172 15.70 -0.64 13.32
C VAL A 172 15.54 0.88 13.19
N ASP A 173 16.65 1.62 13.16
CA ASP A 173 16.59 3.04 12.84
C ASP A 173 16.00 3.25 11.44
N GLY A 174 15.04 4.18 11.33
CA GLY A 174 14.34 4.47 10.07
C GLY A 174 13.21 3.49 9.71
N GLY A 175 12.87 2.51 10.55
CA GLY A 175 11.68 1.68 10.36
C GLY A 175 11.77 0.28 10.96
N ARG A 176 11.48 -0.73 10.14
CA ARG A 176 11.54 -2.14 10.52
C ARG A 176 12.22 -2.95 9.43
N ARG A 177 13.01 -3.95 9.82
CA ARG A 177 13.74 -4.82 8.92
C ARG A 177 13.12 -6.21 8.95
N ALA A 178 12.66 -6.68 7.80
CA ALA A 178 12.18 -8.05 7.60
C ALA A 178 13.26 -8.90 6.91
N ALA A 179 13.32 -10.19 7.23
CA ALA A 179 14.17 -11.15 6.52
C ALA A 179 13.30 -12.17 5.77
N VAL A 180 13.58 -12.36 4.48
CA VAL A 180 12.83 -13.26 3.60
C VAL A 180 13.79 -14.22 2.91
N GLU A 181 13.54 -15.52 2.99
CA GLU A 181 14.35 -16.57 2.35
C GLU A 181 13.74 -16.98 1.01
N LYS A 182 14.54 -17.06 -0.05
CA LYS A 182 14.15 -17.69 -1.32
C LYS A 182 13.73 -19.16 -1.06
N PRO A 183 12.65 -19.67 -1.70
CA PRO A 183 12.29 -21.07 -1.60
C PRO A 183 13.42 -21.97 -2.12
N ARG A 184 13.91 -22.90 -1.27
CA ARG A 184 15.10 -23.73 -1.57
C ARG A 184 14.97 -24.58 -2.83
N SER A 185 13.76 -25.04 -3.14
CA SER A 185 13.47 -25.88 -4.32
C SER A 185 13.20 -25.10 -5.60
N ALA A 186 13.01 -23.78 -5.52
CA ALA A 186 12.60 -22.97 -6.67
C ALA A 186 13.82 -22.41 -7.42
N LYS A 187 13.88 -22.67 -8.74
CA LYS A 187 14.89 -22.12 -9.67
C LYS A 187 14.56 -20.71 -10.18
N GLY A 188 13.45 -20.17 -9.72
CA GLY A 188 13.00 -18.84 -10.06
C GLY A 188 11.51 -18.67 -9.77
N GLY A 189 11.04 -17.43 -9.85
CA GLY A 189 9.65 -17.10 -9.59
C GLY A 189 9.48 -15.69 -9.07
N PHE A 190 8.33 -15.43 -8.46
CA PHE A 190 8.01 -14.14 -7.87
C PHE A 190 7.61 -14.30 -6.40
N VAL A 191 7.86 -13.25 -5.64
CA VAL A 191 7.38 -13.13 -4.27
C VAL A 191 6.28 -12.11 -4.24
N THR A 192 5.12 -12.53 -3.73
CA THR A 192 3.99 -11.66 -3.42
C THR A 192 4.11 -11.22 -1.96
N LEU A 193 3.93 -9.93 -1.70
CA LEU A 193 4.13 -9.33 -0.38
C LEU A 193 2.79 -8.84 0.18
N ARG A 194 2.56 -9.04 1.47
CA ARG A 194 1.48 -8.39 2.21
C ARG A 194 2.05 -7.67 3.41
N ILE A 195 1.97 -6.35 3.39
CA ILE A 195 2.43 -5.47 4.46
C ILE A 195 1.22 -5.00 5.24
N THR A 196 1.25 -5.15 6.56
CA THR A 196 0.27 -4.52 7.46
C THR A 196 1.00 -3.52 8.35
N MET A 197 0.46 -2.31 8.50
CA MET A 197 0.99 -1.29 9.42
C MET A 197 -0.14 -0.67 10.25
N ALA A 198 0.20 -0.19 11.45
CA ALA A 198 -0.70 0.59 12.29
C ALA A 198 0.02 1.73 13.01
N ASP A 199 -0.68 2.85 13.19
CA ASP A 199 -0.24 4.00 13.97
C ASP A 199 -0.79 3.98 15.41
N ASP A 200 -0.46 5.02 16.20
CA ASP A 200 -0.94 5.20 17.58
C ASP A 200 -2.23 6.05 17.69
N GLN A 201 -2.89 6.34 16.57
CA GLN A 201 -4.18 7.03 16.49
C GLN A 201 -5.31 6.12 15.93
N GLY A 202 -5.03 4.83 15.74
CA GLY A 202 -6.01 3.84 15.27
C GLY A 202 -5.99 3.59 13.77
N GLY A 203 -5.22 4.35 13.00
CA GLY A 203 -5.04 4.16 11.58
C GLY A 203 -4.32 2.84 11.26
N LYS A 204 -4.83 2.10 10.27
CA LYS A 204 -4.24 0.86 9.79
C LYS A 204 -4.21 0.81 8.26
N VAL A 205 -3.24 0.09 7.73
CA VAL A 205 -3.18 -0.29 6.31
C VAL A 205 -2.81 -1.75 6.19
N THR A 206 -3.45 -2.46 5.27
CA THR A 206 -2.96 -3.74 4.73
C THR A 206 -2.83 -3.59 3.22
N GLN A 207 -1.63 -3.83 2.69
CA GLN A 207 -1.36 -3.76 1.26
C GLN A 207 -0.74 -5.07 0.77
N SER A 208 -1.38 -5.68 -0.21
CA SER A 208 -0.85 -6.84 -0.95
C SER A 208 -0.34 -6.40 -2.32
N VAL A 209 0.93 -6.70 -2.62
CA VAL A 209 1.58 -6.44 -3.90
C VAL A 209 1.95 -7.78 -4.53
N HIS A 210 1.19 -8.18 -5.55
CA HIS A 210 1.44 -9.42 -6.27
C HIS A 210 2.72 -9.28 -7.09
N ARG A 211 3.59 -10.30 -7.06
CA ARG A 211 4.89 -10.25 -7.75
C ARG A 211 5.67 -8.97 -7.43
N GLY A 212 5.82 -8.66 -6.15
CA GLY A 212 6.54 -7.48 -5.67
C GLY A 212 8.01 -7.49 -6.08
N TYR A 213 8.64 -8.66 -6.10
CA TYR A 213 9.96 -8.86 -6.68
C TYR A 213 10.12 -10.29 -7.23
N GLY A 214 11.06 -10.48 -8.16
CA GLY A 214 11.40 -11.78 -8.72
C GLY A 214 12.55 -12.47 -7.98
N PHE A 215 12.82 -13.73 -8.29
CA PHE A 215 14.06 -14.39 -7.89
C PHE A 215 14.46 -15.41 -8.95
N THR A 216 15.74 -15.77 -8.95
CA THR A 216 16.36 -16.77 -9.84
C THR A 216 17.19 -17.73 -9.00
#